data_AF-A0A848ILM8-F1
#
_entry.id   AF-A0A848ILM8-F1
#
_cell.length_a   1.000
_cell.length_b   1.000
_cell.length_c   1.000
_cell.angle_alpha   90.00
_cell.angle_beta   90.00
_cell.angle_gamma   90.00
#
_symmetry.space_group_name_H-M   'P 1'
#
loop_
_entity.id
_entity.type
_entity.pdbx_description
1 polymer ?
#
loop_
_entity_poly.entity_id
_entity_poly.type
_entity_poly.pdbx_seq_one_letter_code
_entity_poly.pdbx_strand_id
1 'polypeptide(L)'
;MTSATSSAHVGAAGGGANVGREAQSGFALGLPPRPALLSRRAWLALIALIIVFGLGVPFATLVVPETSAFHLSAYAMTITGKFMCYAIAALALDLVWGYCGILSLGHALFFALGGYAIGMYLMRSIGHEGKYGSDLPDFMVFLDWHQLPWYWQGTQHLGYALLLVVLVPAVVAWVFGFFTFRSRVKGVYLSIITQAMTFAAMLLFYRNETGFGGNNGFTDFKRIGGFPITHPGTRTALLLITFAVLILAFIGARAIVTSKLGRVVTAVRDGETRLMFLGYSPLAYKLFVWTVSAILCGIAGALYVPQVGIINPGEMSPGNSIEMAIWVAVGGRGTLIGPIIGAFAVNGAKSFFTANFPEYWLFFLGLIFVLVPLLLPNGIMGLIEMVTRKRNRS
;
A
#
# COMPACT_ATOMS: atom_id res chain seq x y z
N MET A 1 23.50 -79.95 -12.97
CA MET A 1 23.01 -81.35 -13.01
C MET A 1 22.25 -81.61 -11.73
N THR A 2 21.02 -82.14 -11.86
CA THR A 2 20.17 -82.85 -10.88
C THR A 2 19.73 -82.10 -9.59
N SER A 3 18.49 -82.14 -9.12
CA SER A 3 17.24 -82.79 -9.56
C SER A 3 16.08 -82.30 -8.67
N ALA A 4 14.86 -82.43 -9.19
CA ALA A 4 13.58 -82.00 -8.65
C ALA A 4 13.01 -82.86 -7.50
N THR A 5 11.99 -82.34 -6.80
CA THR A 5 10.68 -82.96 -6.43
C THR A 5 9.92 -81.94 -5.54
N SER A 6 8.83 -81.28 -5.98
CA SER A 6 7.43 -81.72 -6.18
C SER A 6 6.70 -82.14 -4.90
N SER A 7 5.75 -81.30 -4.44
CA SER A 7 4.42 -81.76 -3.99
C SER A 7 3.41 -80.63 -4.11
N ALA A 8 2.43 -80.85 -4.99
CA ALA A 8 1.29 -79.99 -5.24
C ALA A 8 0.22 -80.14 -4.15
N HIS A 9 -0.46 -79.03 -3.82
CA HIS A 9 -1.83 -79.07 -3.35
C HIS A 9 -2.69 -78.22 -4.29
N VAL A 10 -3.57 -78.92 -5.00
CA VAL A 10 -4.66 -78.37 -5.82
C VAL A 10 -5.82 -78.09 -4.87
N GLY A 11 -6.24 -76.83 -4.81
CA GLY A 11 -7.50 -76.37 -4.21
C GLY A 11 -8.23 -75.51 -5.24
N ALA A 12 -9.40 -75.99 -5.65
CA ALA A 12 -10.14 -75.54 -6.81
C ALA A 12 -10.86 -74.19 -6.63
N ALA A 13 -10.98 -73.49 -7.77
CA ALA A 13 -12.13 -72.72 -8.23
C ALA A 13 -12.79 -71.68 -7.29
N GLY A 14 -12.46 -70.42 -7.58
CA GLY A 14 -13.25 -69.24 -7.19
C GLY A 14 -12.98 -68.12 -8.20
N GLY A 15 -13.48 -68.28 -9.43
CA GLY A 15 -13.45 -67.23 -10.45
C GLY A 15 -14.36 -66.07 -10.07
N GLY A 16 -13.84 -64.84 -10.16
CA GLY A 16 -14.62 -63.65 -9.85
C GLY A 16 -13.78 -62.38 -9.90
N ALA A 17 -13.41 -61.98 -11.12
CA ALA A 17 -13.11 -60.62 -11.55
C ALA A 17 -12.68 -59.61 -10.48
N ASN A 18 -11.36 -59.40 -10.34
CA ASN A 18 -10.84 -58.12 -9.85
C ASN A 18 -9.59 -57.68 -10.63
N VAL A 19 -9.57 -57.97 -11.94
CA VAL A 19 -8.64 -57.39 -12.90
C VAL A 19 -9.35 -56.16 -13.47
N GLY A 20 -9.24 -55.02 -12.79
CA GLY A 20 -9.92 -53.81 -13.27
C GLY A 20 -10.05 -52.66 -12.29
N ARG A 21 -8.99 -52.32 -11.55
CA ARG A 21 -8.91 -51.02 -10.87
C ARG A 21 -7.49 -50.53 -10.56
N GLU A 22 -6.53 -50.82 -11.42
CA GLU A 22 -5.33 -49.97 -11.55
C GLU A 22 -5.56 -48.95 -12.67
N ALA A 23 -6.62 -48.16 -12.53
CA ALA A 23 -6.84 -47.01 -13.39
C ALA A 23 -6.12 -45.79 -12.78
N GLN A 24 -4.97 -45.47 -13.38
CA GLN A 24 -4.35 -44.14 -13.41
C GLN A 24 -3.72 -43.62 -12.11
N SER A 25 -2.56 -44.18 -11.73
CA SER A 25 -1.53 -43.38 -11.05
C SER A 25 -0.81 -42.48 -12.07
N GLY A 26 -1.56 -41.52 -12.64
CA GLY A 26 -0.95 -40.46 -13.44
C GLY A 26 0.12 -39.74 -12.62
N PHE A 27 1.21 -39.33 -13.26
CA PHE A 27 2.27 -38.52 -12.66
C PHE A 27 1.65 -37.26 -12.03
N ALA A 28 1.35 -37.32 -10.74
CA ALA A 28 0.93 -36.17 -9.97
C ALA A 28 2.20 -35.37 -9.70
N LEU A 29 2.41 -34.29 -10.46
CA LEU A 29 3.37 -33.26 -10.10
C LEU A 29 3.04 -32.89 -8.66
N GLY A 30 3.90 -33.25 -7.70
CA GLY A 30 3.72 -33.03 -6.25
C GLY A 30 3.77 -31.54 -5.90
N LEU A 31 2.93 -30.74 -6.54
CA LEU A 31 2.85 -29.32 -6.35
C LEU A 31 2.25 -29.08 -4.96
N PRO A 32 2.93 -28.32 -4.09
CA PRO A 32 2.37 -27.99 -2.80
C PRO A 32 1.01 -27.29 -3.01
N PRO A 33 -0.03 -27.67 -2.23
CA PRO A 33 -1.34 -27.06 -2.34
C PRO A 33 -1.21 -25.55 -2.14
N ARG A 34 -2.07 -24.77 -2.83
CA ARG A 34 -2.06 -23.32 -2.68
C ARG A 34 -2.38 -22.99 -1.22
N PRO A 35 -1.54 -22.20 -0.52
CA PRO A 35 -1.85 -21.80 0.84
C PRO A 35 -3.15 -21.00 0.83
N ALA A 36 -4.01 -21.22 1.83
CA ALA A 36 -5.20 -20.41 2.02
C ALA A 36 -4.80 -18.94 2.19
N LEU A 37 -5.59 -18.02 1.63
CA LEU A 37 -5.31 -16.58 1.64
C LEU A 37 -5.13 -16.06 3.08
N LEU A 38 -6.05 -16.45 3.96
CA LEU A 38 -6.00 -16.24 5.41
C LEU A 38 -6.47 -17.52 6.11
N SER A 39 -6.01 -17.72 7.35
CA SER A 39 -6.53 -18.79 8.20
C SER A 39 -7.96 -18.48 8.66
N ARG A 40 -8.73 -19.50 9.06
CA ARG A 40 -10.10 -19.31 9.58
C ARG A 40 -10.13 -18.32 10.74
N ARG A 41 -9.16 -18.38 11.66
CA ARG A 41 -9.03 -17.45 12.78
C ARG A 41 -8.74 -16.02 12.31
N ALA A 42 -7.88 -15.85 11.30
CA ALA A 42 -7.57 -14.54 10.74
C ALA A 42 -8.79 -13.92 10.03
N TRP A 43 -9.60 -14.71 9.31
CA TRP A 43 -10.86 -14.23 8.75
C TRP A 43 -11.84 -13.77 9.83
N LEU A 44 -12.02 -14.55 10.90
CA LEU A 44 -12.88 -14.16 12.01
C LEU A 44 -12.41 -12.88 12.68
N ALA A 45 -11.09 -12.75 12.92
CA ALA A 45 -10.50 -11.54 13.48
C ALA A 45 -10.71 -10.32 12.57
N LEU A 46 -10.57 -10.50 11.25
CA LEU A 46 -10.78 -9.44 10.28
C LEU A 46 -12.25 -9.00 10.24
N ILE A 47 -13.19 -9.94 10.22
CA ILE A 47 -14.63 -9.64 10.26
C ILE A 47 -15.00 -8.92 11.55
N ALA A 48 -14.49 -9.39 12.69
CA ALA A 48 -14.70 -8.72 13.97
C ALA A 48 -14.15 -7.29 13.95
N LEU A 49 -12.94 -7.08 13.40
CA LEU A 49 -12.35 -5.74 13.25
C LEU A 49 -13.21 -4.84 12.35
N ILE A 50 -13.73 -5.37 11.24
CA ILE A 50 -14.60 -4.61 10.33
C ILE A 50 -15.91 -4.20 11.03
N ILE A 51 -16.52 -5.10 11.79
CA ILE A 51 -17.76 -4.81 12.53
C ILE A 51 -17.49 -3.78 13.63
N VAL A 52 -16.44 -3.99 14.43
CA VAL A 52 -16.08 -3.09 15.54
C VAL A 52 -15.73 -1.70 15.01
N PHE A 53 -14.92 -1.60 13.97
CA PHE A 53 -14.56 -0.29 13.41
C PHE A 53 -15.74 0.36 12.67
N GLY A 54 -16.45 -0.42 11.85
CA GLY A 54 -17.56 0.04 11.03
C GLY A 54 -18.78 0.51 11.82
N LEU A 55 -19.06 -0.08 12.98
CA LEU A 55 -20.13 0.36 13.87
C LEU A 55 -19.62 1.29 14.96
N GLY A 56 -18.43 1.01 15.51
CA GLY A 56 -17.86 1.75 16.63
C GLY A 56 -17.50 3.19 16.27
N VAL A 57 -16.93 3.43 15.09
CA VAL A 57 -16.56 4.80 14.67
C VAL A 57 -17.79 5.68 14.47
N PRO A 58 -18.81 5.31 13.68
CA PRO A 58 -20.03 6.11 13.57
C PRO A 58 -20.74 6.31 14.90
N PHE A 59 -20.79 5.27 15.75
CA PHE A 59 -21.40 5.39 17.07
C PHE A 59 -20.65 6.41 17.95
N ALA A 60 -19.32 6.30 18.03
CA ALA A 60 -18.48 7.18 18.82
C ALA A 60 -18.46 8.63 18.32
N THR A 61 -18.64 8.87 17.02
CA THR A 61 -18.64 10.22 16.45
C THR A 61 -20.03 10.86 16.41
N LEU A 62 -21.06 10.12 16.02
CA LEU A 62 -22.38 10.68 15.66
C LEU A 62 -23.43 10.52 16.77
N VAL A 63 -23.25 9.56 17.69
CA VAL A 63 -24.23 9.25 18.74
C VAL A 63 -23.72 9.68 20.11
N VAL A 64 -22.43 9.45 20.39
CA VAL A 64 -21.83 9.79 21.68
C VAL A 64 -21.65 11.32 21.80
N PRO A 65 -22.14 11.94 22.89
CA PRO A 65 -22.00 13.39 23.12
C PRO A 65 -20.53 13.83 23.17
N GLU A 66 -20.24 15.04 22.66
CA GLU A 66 -18.88 15.60 22.59
C GLU A 66 -18.17 15.71 23.94
N THR A 67 -18.92 15.79 25.04
CA THR A 67 -18.39 15.86 26.41
C THR A 67 -17.91 14.52 26.96
N SER A 68 -18.26 13.40 26.30
CA SER A 68 -17.88 12.07 26.73
C SER A 68 -16.45 11.73 26.32
N ALA A 69 -15.73 11.02 27.20
CA ALA A 69 -14.40 10.49 26.91
C ALA A 69 -14.38 9.50 25.72
N PHE A 70 -15.53 8.94 25.35
CA PHE A 70 -15.68 8.02 24.22
C PHE A 70 -16.01 8.71 22.89
N HIS A 71 -16.14 10.05 22.87
CA HIS A 71 -16.39 10.78 21.63
C HIS A 71 -15.12 10.87 20.77
N LEU A 72 -15.24 10.49 19.50
CA LEU A 72 -14.15 10.63 18.54
C LEU A 72 -14.13 12.04 17.94
N SER A 73 -13.22 12.88 18.44
CA SER A 73 -13.04 14.24 17.94
C SER A 73 -12.65 14.29 16.47
N ALA A 74 -12.92 15.43 15.83
CA ALA A 74 -12.49 15.69 14.45
C ALA A 74 -10.98 15.47 14.25
N TYR A 75 -10.17 15.91 15.22
CA TYR A 75 -8.73 15.71 15.20
C TYR A 75 -8.36 14.22 15.23
N ALA A 76 -8.99 13.44 16.13
CA ALA A 76 -8.75 12.00 16.25
C ALA A 76 -9.12 11.25 14.96
N MET A 77 -10.21 11.64 14.30
CA MET A 77 -10.60 11.09 13.00
C MET A 77 -9.56 11.42 11.92
N THR A 78 -9.16 12.69 11.79
CA THR A 78 -8.16 13.11 10.79
C THR A 78 -6.82 12.43 11.00
N ILE A 79 -6.30 12.35 12.22
CA ILE A 79 -4.99 11.73 12.48
C ILE A 79 -5.02 10.22 12.23
N THR A 80 -6.10 9.54 12.62
CA THR A 80 -6.28 8.10 12.39
C THR A 80 -6.41 7.80 10.91
N GLY A 81 -7.22 8.58 10.18
CA GLY A 81 -7.36 8.47 8.73
C GLY A 81 -6.05 8.71 8.00
N LYS A 82 -5.29 9.74 8.41
CA LYS A 82 -3.94 10.02 7.92
C LYS A 82 -3.01 8.81 8.11
N PHE A 83 -3.02 8.19 9.29
CA PHE A 83 -2.18 7.01 9.55
C PHE A 83 -2.61 5.80 8.74
N MET A 84 -3.90 5.61 8.48
CA MET A 84 -4.40 4.57 7.58
C MET A 84 -3.93 4.79 6.14
N CYS A 85 -3.94 6.02 5.63
CA CYS A 85 -3.35 6.35 4.33
C CYS A 85 -1.86 5.99 4.28
N TYR A 86 -1.10 6.37 5.31
CA TYR A 86 0.31 5.98 5.41
C TYR A 86 0.52 4.47 5.53
N ALA A 87 -0.37 3.75 6.19
CA ALA A 87 -0.34 2.28 6.23
C ALA A 87 -0.59 1.65 4.86
N ILE A 88 -1.48 2.21 4.03
CA ILE A 88 -1.67 1.76 2.63
C ILE A 88 -0.38 1.99 1.83
N ALA A 89 0.26 3.16 1.98
CA ALA A 89 1.52 3.46 1.32
C ALA A 89 2.67 2.54 1.79
N ALA A 90 2.76 2.26 3.09
CA ALA A 90 3.73 1.32 3.66
C ALA A 90 3.51 -0.10 3.11
N LEU A 91 2.26 -0.57 3.08
CA LEU A 91 1.89 -1.86 2.51
C LEU A 91 2.26 -1.94 1.02
N ALA A 92 2.03 -0.87 0.27
CA ALA A 92 2.42 -0.77 -1.14
C ALA A 92 3.94 -0.91 -1.31
N LEU A 93 4.74 -0.20 -0.50
CA LEU A 93 6.19 -0.31 -0.53
C LEU A 93 6.66 -1.71 -0.10
N ASP A 94 6.03 -2.34 0.89
CA ASP A 94 6.36 -3.70 1.32
C ASP A 94 6.14 -4.75 0.23
N LEU A 95 5.13 -4.56 -0.62
CA LEU A 95 4.90 -5.45 -1.76
C LEU A 95 6.12 -5.50 -2.70
N VAL A 96 6.80 -4.36 -2.88
CA VAL A 96 7.98 -4.22 -3.74
C VAL A 96 9.26 -4.57 -2.98
N TRP A 97 9.48 -3.97 -1.81
CA TRP A 97 10.72 -4.15 -1.07
C TRP A 97 10.76 -5.47 -0.30
N GLY A 98 9.68 -5.78 0.42
CA GLY A 98 9.55 -7.00 1.21
C GLY A 98 9.55 -8.25 0.34
N TYR A 99 8.75 -8.29 -0.73
CA TYR A 99 8.59 -9.50 -1.54
C TYR A 99 9.43 -9.53 -2.81
N CYS A 100 9.64 -8.41 -3.49
CA CYS A 100 10.45 -8.35 -4.71
C CYS A 100 11.93 -8.03 -4.45
N GLY A 101 12.28 -7.56 -3.24
CA GLY A 101 13.66 -7.21 -2.89
C GLY A 101 14.12 -5.86 -3.37
N ILE A 102 13.20 -5.03 -3.86
CA ILE A 102 13.51 -3.76 -4.50
C ILE A 102 13.21 -2.64 -3.52
N LEU A 103 14.25 -2.02 -2.97
CA LEU A 103 14.07 -0.80 -2.18
C LEU A 103 13.90 0.39 -3.12
N SER A 104 12.75 1.05 -3.06
CA SER A 104 12.49 2.30 -3.76
C SER A 104 12.35 3.44 -2.79
N LEU A 105 12.97 4.57 -3.13
CA LEU A 105 12.85 5.83 -2.42
C LEU A 105 12.09 6.87 -3.25
N GLY A 106 11.21 6.41 -4.15
CA GLY A 106 10.36 7.25 -5.00
C GLY A 106 8.85 7.08 -4.78
N HIS A 107 8.41 6.30 -3.79
CA HIS A 107 6.98 6.01 -3.57
C HIS A 107 6.16 7.23 -3.15
N ALA A 108 6.80 8.25 -2.55
CA ALA A 108 6.19 9.54 -2.25
C ALA A 108 5.64 10.24 -3.51
N LEU A 109 6.30 10.09 -4.66
CA LEU A 109 5.80 10.60 -5.94
C LEU A 109 4.41 10.05 -6.25
N PHE A 110 4.26 8.72 -6.21
CA PHE A 110 3.00 8.08 -6.56
C PHE A 110 1.88 8.45 -5.60
N PHE A 111 2.22 8.57 -4.30
CA PHE A 111 1.31 9.06 -3.28
C PHE A 111 0.80 10.46 -3.62
N ALA A 112 1.71 11.40 -3.84
CA ALA A 112 1.34 12.76 -4.16
C ALA A 112 0.60 12.86 -5.49
N LEU A 113 0.97 12.12 -6.54
CA LEU A 113 0.25 12.13 -7.83
C LEU A 113 -1.24 11.78 -7.68
N GLY A 114 -1.57 10.79 -6.86
CA GLY A 114 -2.97 10.47 -6.55
C GLY A 114 -3.64 11.56 -5.70
N GLY A 115 -2.91 12.14 -4.75
CA GLY A 115 -3.38 13.30 -3.98
C GLY A 115 -3.67 14.54 -4.85
N TYR A 116 -2.80 14.83 -5.81
CA TYR A 116 -2.99 15.90 -6.79
C TYR A 116 -4.19 15.60 -7.71
N ALA A 117 -4.35 14.36 -8.18
CA ALA A 117 -5.48 13.98 -9.02
C ALA A 117 -6.84 14.22 -8.34
N ILE A 118 -7.01 13.81 -7.08
CA ILE A 118 -8.24 14.13 -6.34
C ILE A 118 -8.30 15.62 -5.97
N GLY A 119 -7.16 16.23 -5.65
CA GLY A 119 -7.06 17.63 -5.27
C GLY A 119 -7.52 18.56 -6.39
N MET A 120 -7.25 18.21 -7.65
CA MET A 120 -7.78 18.93 -8.82
C MET A 120 -9.31 18.93 -8.81
N TYR A 121 -9.95 17.78 -8.53
CA TYR A 121 -11.41 17.72 -8.38
C TYR A 121 -11.91 18.57 -7.22
N LEU A 122 -11.25 18.48 -6.06
CA LEU A 122 -11.65 19.26 -4.89
C LEU A 122 -11.53 20.76 -5.15
N MET A 123 -10.47 21.22 -5.81
CA MET A 123 -10.31 22.61 -6.26
C MET A 123 -11.44 23.04 -7.20
N ARG A 124 -11.79 22.19 -8.18
CA ARG A 124 -12.89 22.45 -9.12
C ARG A 124 -14.25 22.48 -8.44
N SER A 125 -14.43 21.72 -7.37
CA SER A 125 -15.70 21.62 -6.64
C SER A 125 -16.05 22.86 -5.80
N ILE A 126 -15.07 23.75 -5.55
CA ILE A 126 -15.27 25.01 -4.83
C ILE A 126 -16.12 25.98 -5.67
N GLY A 127 -15.80 26.11 -6.96
CA GLY A 127 -16.48 27.03 -7.87
C GLY A 127 -16.61 28.45 -7.29
N HIS A 128 -17.81 29.03 -7.38
CA HIS A 128 -18.09 30.38 -6.89
C HIS A 128 -18.15 30.52 -5.35
N GLU A 129 -18.02 29.42 -4.59
CA GLU A 129 -17.86 29.51 -3.13
C GLU A 129 -16.42 29.96 -2.75
N GLY A 130 -15.51 30.04 -3.71
CA GLY A 130 -14.13 30.52 -3.54
C GLY A 130 -14.05 32.03 -3.29
N LYS A 131 -12.88 32.49 -2.82
CA LYS A 131 -12.62 33.89 -2.50
C LYS A 131 -12.86 34.82 -3.70
N TYR A 132 -12.53 34.36 -4.91
CA TYR A 132 -12.64 35.18 -6.13
C TYR A 132 -13.95 34.96 -6.89
N GLY A 133 -14.81 34.03 -6.45
CA GLY A 133 -16.10 33.77 -7.10
C GLY A 133 -15.96 33.45 -8.59
N SER A 134 -14.93 32.70 -8.99
CA SER A 134 -14.61 32.38 -10.39
C SER A 134 -14.84 30.91 -10.70
N ASP A 135 -15.01 30.59 -11.99
CA ASP A 135 -14.98 29.20 -12.48
C ASP A 135 -13.57 28.59 -12.37
N LEU A 136 -12.52 29.41 -12.33
CA LEU A 136 -11.15 28.97 -12.10
C LEU A 136 -10.91 28.77 -10.61
N PRO A 137 -10.11 27.75 -10.22
CA PRO A 137 -9.64 27.62 -8.85
C PRO A 137 -8.99 28.91 -8.33
N ASP A 138 -9.23 29.26 -7.08
CA ASP A 138 -8.77 30.53 -6.48
C ASP A 138 -7.25 30.76 -6.65
N PHE A 139 -6.44 29.71 -6.51
CA PHE A 139 -4.99 29.81 -6.68
C PHE A 139 -4.59 30.15 -8.12
N MET A 140 -5.36 29.71 -9.13
CA MET A 140 -5.12 30.03 -10.54
C MET A 140 -5.43 31.49 -10.82
N VAL A 141 -6.53 32.00 -10.27
CA VAL A 141 -6.89 33.43 -10.35
C VAL A 141 -5.81 34.29 -9.70
N PHE A 142 -5.35 33.90 -8.51
CA PHE A 142 -4.26 34.57 -7.80
C PHE A 142 -2.94 34.57 -8.60
N LEU A 143 -2.66 33.51 -9.37
CA LEU A 143 -1.47 33.37 -10.21
C LEU A 143 -1.67 33.93 -11.64
N ASP A 144 -2.69 34.75 -11.88
CA ASP A 144 -2.98 35.41 -13.16
C ASP A 144 -3.27 34.44 -14.33
N TRP A 145 -3.87 33.29 -14.04
CA TRP A 145 -4.35 32.38 -15.07
C TRP A 145 -5.70 32.85 -15.62
N HIS A 146 -5.79 32.87 -16.95
CA HIS A 146 -6.99 33.32 -17.66
C HIS A 146 -7.85 32.15 -18.16
N GLN A 147 -7.25 30.96 -18.30
CA GLN A 147 -7.91 29.78 -18.85
C GLN A 147 -7.43 28.52 -18.14
N LEU A 148 -8.30 27.52 -18.05
CA LEU A 148 -7.97 26.24 -17.44
C LEU A 148 -7.03 25.44 -18.39
N PRO A 149 -5.88 24.94 -17.91
CA PRO A 149 -5.02 24.09 -18.74
C PRO A 149 -5.74 22.83 -19.23
N TRP A 150 -5.32 22.31 -20.39
CA TRP A 150 -5.94 21.11 -20.98
C TRP A 150 -5.92 19.88 -20.05
N TYR A 151 -4.87 19.72 -19.24
CA TYR A 151 -4.73 18.58 -18.32
C TYR A 151 -5.64 18.66 -17.09
N TRP A 152 -6.31 19.80 -16.88
CA TRP A 152 -7.36 19.96 -15.86
C TRP A 152 -8.76 19.62 -16.40
N GLN A 153 -8.92 19.45 -17.70
CA GLN A 153 -10.21 19.14 -18.29
C GLN A 153 -10.75 17.79 -17.78
N GLY A 154 -12.04 17.75 -17.45
CA GLY A 154 -12.71 16.56 -16.91
C GLY A 154 -12.61 16.42 -15.39
N THR A 155 -11.70 17.13 -14.72
CA THR A 155 -11.52 17.03 -13.26
C THR A 155 -12.68 17.59 -12.45
N GLN A 156 -13.67 18.25 -13.08
CA GLN A 156 -14.94 18.58 -12.43
C GLN A 156 -15.79 17.34 -12.07
N HIS A 157 -15.55 16.19 -12.71
CA HIS A 157 -16.28 14.96 -12.45
C HIS A 157 -15.46 14.04 -11.55
N LEU A 158 -16.05 13.64 -10.41
CA LEU A 158 -15.39 12.78 -9.43
C LEU A 158 -14.90 11.46 -10.06
N GLY A 159 -15.72 10.82 -10.90
CA GLY A 159 -15.33 9.56 -11.56
C GLY A 159 -14.08 9.68 -12.45
N TYR A 160 -13.93 10.82 -13.13
CA TYR A 160 -12.74 11.09 -13.94
C TYR A 160 -11.50 11.31 -13.05
N ALA A 161 -11.65 12.05 -11.95
CA ALA A 161 -10.56 12.23 -10.99
C ALA A 161 -10.13 10.89 -10.37
N LEU A 162 -11.07 10.02 -9.99
CA LEU A 162 -10.77 8.67 -9.49
C LEU A 162 -10.08 7.79 -10.54
N LEU A 163 -10.41 7.96 -11.82
CA LEU A 163 -9.69 7.30 -12.91
C LEU A 163 -8.24 7.79 -12.98
N LEU A 164 -8.00 9.11 -12.88
CA LEU A 164 -6.65 9.69 -12.84
C LEU A 164 -5.84 9.23 -11.63
N VAL A 165 -6.46 9.10 -10.46
CA VAL A 165 -5.84 8.56 -9.23
C VAL A 165 -5.20 7.20 -9.47
N VAL A 166 -5.78 6.37 -10.34
CA VAL A 166 -5.25 5.05 -10.70
C VAL A 166 -4.31 5.15 -11.90
N LEU A 167 -4.75 5.79 -13.00
CA LEU A 167 -4.04 5.78 -14.26
C LEU A 167 -2.73 6.57 -14.22
N VAL A 168 -2.69 7.74 -13.58
CA VAL A 168 -1.48 8.58 -13.59
C VAL A 168 -0.33 7.90 -12.86
N PRO A 169 -0.48 7.42 -11.60
CA PRO A 169 0.58 6.65 -10.95
C PRO A 169 0.92 5.36 -11.70
N ALA A 170 -0.08 4.66 -12.27
CA ALA A 170 0.16 3.42 -13.02
C ALA A 170 1.03 3.65 -14.26
N VAL A 171 0.69 4.65 -15.09
CA VAL A 171 1.41 4.95 -16.33
C VAL A 171 2.82 5.43 -16.01
N VAL A 172 2.97 6.36 -15.06
CA VAL A 172 4.30 6.86 -14.65
C VAL A 172 5.17 5.71 -14.12
N ALA A 173 4.61 4.87 -13.24
CA ALA A 173 5.32 3.73 -12.69
C ALA A 173 5.65 2.69 -13.76
N TRP A 174 4.74 2.41 -14.68
CA TRP A 174 4.96 1.44 -15.75
C TRP A 174 6.07 1.90 -16.70
N VAL A 175 6.02 3.16 -17.15
CA VAL A 175 7.04 3.72 -18.06
C VAL A 175 8.40 3.72 -17.38
N PHE A 176 8.49 4.30 -16.17
CA PHE A 176 9.73 4.37 -15.43
C PHE A 176 10.28 2.97 -15.08
N GLY A 177 9.41 2.10 -14.58
CA GLY A 177 9.74 0.72 -14.21
C GLY A 177 10.19 -0.09 -15.41
N PHE A 178 9.55 0.08 -16.58
CA PHE A 178 9.92 -0.63 -17.80
C PHE A 178 11.37 -0.35 -18.18
N PHE A 179 11.75 0.92 -18.30
CA PHE A 179 13.13 1.29 -18.65
C PHE A 179 14.12 0.83 -17.57
N THR A 180 13.78 1.02 -16.30
CA THR A 180 14.70 0.74 -15.21
C THR A 180 14.95 -0.76 -15.03
N PHE A 181 13.90 -1.58 -15.10
CA PHE A 181 14.02 -3.03 -14.96
C PHE A 181 14.55 -3.69 -16.23
N ARG A 182 14.25 -3.14 -17.41
CA ARG A 182 14.82 -3.61 -18.70
C ARG A 182 16.33 -3.39 -18.73
N SER A 183 16.79 -2.25 -18.24
CA SER A 183 18.23 -1.94 -18.09
C SER A 183 18.90 -2.70 -16.94
N ARG A 184 18.15 -3.56 -16.23
CA ARG A 184 18.65 -4.42 -15.14
C ARG A 184 19.38 -3.63 -14.04
N VAL A 185 18.90 -2.43 -13.72
CA VAL A 185 19.41 -1.66 -12.58
C VAL A 185 19.07 -2.40 -11.28
N LYS A 186 20.06 -2.55 -10.38
CA LYS A 186 19.92 -3.33 -9.13
C LYS A 186 20.35 -2.54 -7.90
N GLY A 187 19.81 -2.97 -6.76
CA GLY A 187 20.25 -2.53 -5.43
C GLY A 187 20.13 -1.02 -5.25
N VAL A 188 21.16 -0.44 -4.63
CA VAL A 188 21.18 0.99 -4.24
C VAL A 188 21.00 1.92 -5.43
N TYR A 189 21.52 1.57 -6.61
CA TYR A 189 21.36 2.40 -7.82
C TYR A 189 19.88 2.63 -8.15
N LEU A 190 19.03 1.62 -7.99
CA LEU A 190 17.59 1.76 -8.21
C LEU A 190 16.95 2.71 -7.19
N SER A 191 17.36 2.62 -5.93
CA SER A 191 16.91 3.55 -4.88
C SER A 191 17.32 4.99 -5.19
N ILE A 192 18.54 5.21 -5.67
CA ILE A 192 19.03 6.55 -6.07
C ILE A 192 18.25 7.10 -7.27
N ILE A 193 18.02 6.31 -8.31
CA ILE A 193 17.27 6.77 -9.50
C ILE A 193 15.80 7.07 -9.14
N THR A 194 15.16 6.24 -8.32
CA THR A 194 13.78 6.51 -7.85
C THR A 194 13.70 7.76 -6.97
N GLN A 195 14.73 8.01 -6.17
CA GLN A 195 14.86 9.25 -5.40
C GLN A 195 15.03 10.48 -6.30
N ALA A 196 15.87 10.38 -7.34
CA ALA A 196 16.05 11.45 -8.31
C ALA A 196 14.76 11.75 -9.08
N MET A 197 13.99 10.72 -9.45
CA MET A 197 12.68 10.86 -10.10
C MET A 197 11.70 11.63 -9.22
N THR A 198 11.54 11.25 -7.95
CA THR A 198 10.61 11.94 -7.04
C THR A 198 11.04 13.40 -6.79
N PHE A 199 12.35 13.64 -6.67
CA PHE A 199 12.89 14.99 -6.51
C PHE A 199 12.67 15.86 -7.75
N ALA A 200 12.90 15.33 -8.96
CA ALA A 200 12.65 16.05 -10.21
C ALA A 200 11.17 16.41 -10.38
N ALA A 201 10.26 15.47 -10.09
CA ALA A 201 8.82 15.71 -10.12
C ALA A 201 8.39 16.76 -9.09
N MET A 202 8.94 16.71 -7.88
CA MET A 202 8.72 17.72 -6.85
C MET A 202 9.12 19.12 -7.34
N LEU A 203 10.31 19.27 -7.93
CA LEU A 203 10.77 20.55 -8.48
C LEU A 203 9.88 21.06 -9.61
N LEU A 204 9.37 20.16 -10.46
CA LEU A 204 8.40 20.52 -11.50
C LEU A 204 7.13 21.10 -10.88
N PHE A 205 6.56 20.44 -9.87
CA PHE A 205 5.32 20.85 -9.22
C PHE A 205 5.46 22.13 -8.38
N TYR A 206 6.68 22.46 -7.93
CA TYR A 206 6.97 23.74 -7.28
C TYR A 206 6.85 24.94 -8.23
N ARG A 207 6.93 24.74 -9.55
CA ARG A 207 6.79 25.83 -10.52
C ARG A 207 5.33 26.26 -10.66
N ASN A 208 5.02 27.51 -10.34
CA ASN A 208 3.68 28.10 -10.47
C ASN A 208 3.09 27.98 -11.89
N GLU A 209 3.94 28.03 -12.91
CA GLU A 209 3.57 27.92 -14.34
C GLU A 209 3.00 26.55 -14.73
N THR A 210 3.15 25.52 -13.88
CA THR A 210 2.65 24.16 -14.17
C THR A 210 1.19 23.95 -13.80
N GLY A 211 0.53 24.93 -13.19
CA GLY A 211 -0.86 24.82 -12.81
C GLY A 211 -1.14 23.82 -11.68
N PHE A 212 -0.14 23.47 -10.86
CA PHE A 212 -0.28 22.58 -9.69
C PHE A 212 -0.15 23.29 -8.33
N GLY A 213 -0.37 24.61 -8.29
CA GLY A 213 -0.38 25.41 -7.06
C GLY A 213 0.99 25.77 -6.49
N GLY A 214 2.08 25.33 -7.12
CA GLY A 214 3.45 25.67 -6.73
C GLY A 214 3.75 25.30 -5.28
N ASN A 215 4.45 26.18 -4.56
CA ASN A 215 4.84 25.95 -3.17
C ASN A 215 3.65 25.73 -2.21
N ASN A 216 2.52 26.37 -2.48
CA ASN A 216 1.32 26.26 -1.64
C ASN A 216 0.56 24.96 -1.90
N GLY A 217 0.61 24.48 -3.15
CA GLY A 217 -0.21 23.35 -3.59
C GLY A 217 -1.71 23.66 -3.58
N PHE A 218 -2.54 22.66 -3.26
CA PHE A 218 -3.99 22.82 -3.19
C PHE A 218 -4.47 22.78 -1.74
N THR A 219 -5.31 23.75 -1.37
CA THR A 219 -5.82 24.00 -0.01
C THR A 219 -7.26 24.54 -0.08
N ASP A 220 -7.91 24.76 1.07
CA ASP A 220 -9.28 25.29 1.13
C ASP A 220 -10.34 24.39 0.46
N PHE A 221 -10.19 23.07 0.61
CA PHE A 221 -11.19 22.12 0.14
C PHE A 221 -12.50 22.26 0.93
N LYS A 222 -13.61 22.56 0.24
CA LYS A 222 -14.91 22.78 0.89
C LYS A 222 -15.82 21.57 0.82
N ARG A 223 -15.90 20.93 -0.35
CA ARG A 223 -16.89 19.87 -0.62
C ARG A 223 -16.25 18.66 -1.30
N ILE A 224 -16.84 17.50 -1.10
CA ILE A 224 -16.52 16.27 -1.84
C ILE A 224 -17.83 15.55 -2.18
N GLY A 225 -18.06 15.29 -3.46
CA GLY A 225 -19.32 14.67 -3.91
C GLY A 225 -20.58 15.45 -3.53
N GLY A 226 -20.47 16.77 -3.38
CA GLY A 226 -21.57 17.66 -2.95
C GLY A 226 -21.71 17.85 -1.42
N PHE A 227 -21.02 17.04 -0.62
CA PHE A 227 -21.07 17.11 0.85
C PHE A 227 -19.95 18.00 1.42
N PRO A 228 -20.21 18.85 2.44
CA PRO A 228 -19.16 19.60 3.12
C PRO A 228 -18.14 18.67 3.78
N ILE A 229 -16.84 18.90 3.55
CA ILE A 229 -15.75 18.08 4.08
C ILE A 229 -15.64 18.19 5.61
N THR A 230 -16.04 19.33 6.18
CA THR A 230 -16.01 19.57 7.62
C THR A 230 -17.15 18.89 8.37
N HIS A 231 -18.21 18.45 7.68
CA HIS A 231 -19.36 17.82 8.30
C HIS A 231 -18.97 16.48 8.96
N PRO A 232 -19.40 16.21 10.22
CA PRO A 232 -19.02 14.99 10.95
C PRO A 232 -19.34 13.70 10.18
N GLY A 233 -20.48 13.66 9.50
CA GLY A 233 -20.88 12.52 8.66
C GLY A 233 -19.92 12.28 7.49
N THR A 234 -19.44 13.34 6.83
CA THR A 234 -18.48 13.24 5.72
C THR A 234 -17.12 12.75 6.22
N ARG A 235 -16.64 13.29 7.34
CA ARG A 235 -15.39 12.84 7.98
C ARG A 235 -15.45 11.36 8.37
N THR A 236 -16.58 10.95 8.95
CA THR A 236 -16.84 9.55 9.30
C THR A 236 -16.82 8.66 8.05
N ALA A 237 -17.50 9.07 6.98
CA ALA A 237 -17.51 8.33 5.73
C ALA A 237 -16.11 8.22 5.10
N LEU A 238 -15.33 9.30 5.06
CA LEU A 238 -13.95 9.28 4.55
C LEU A 238 -13.05 8.34 5.35
N LEU A 239 -13.17 8.34 6.68
CA LEU A 239 -12.43 7.44 7.54
C LEU A 239 -12.82 5.97 7.29
N LEU A 240 -14.11 5.68 7.18
CA LEU A 240 -14.60 4.33 6.87
C LEU A 240 -14.18 3.85 5.47
N ILE A 241 -14.23 4.72 4.47
CA ILE A 241 -13.75 4.41 3.11
C ILE A 241 -12.24 4.12 3.16
N THR A 242 -11.46 4.93 3.89
CA THR A 242 -10.02 4.73 4.03
C THR A 242 -9.70 3.39 4.70
N PHE A 243 -10.43 3.06 5.77
CA PHE A 243 -10.33 1.78 6.44
C PHE A 243 -10.69 0.62 5.51
N ALA A 244 -11.79 0.71 4.77
CA ALA A 244 -12.20 -0.31 3.81
C ALA A 244 -11.14 -0.51 2.72
N VAL A 245 -10.58 0.58 2.18
CA VAL A 245 -9.49 0.51 1.20
C VAL A 245 -8.22 -0.09 1.78
N LEU A 246 -7.87 0.18 3.05
CA LEU A 246 -6.75 -0.48 3.72
C LEU A 246 -6.96 -1.99 3.81
N ILE A 247 -8.16 -2.45 4.16
CA ILE A 247 -8.50 -3.88 4.18
C ILE A 247 -8.43 -4.48 2.78
N LEU A 248 -8.99 -3.81 1.77
CA LEU A 248 -8.95 -4.28 0.39
C LEU A 248 -7.51 -4.33 -0.16
N ALA A 249 -6.70 -3.33 0.15
CA ALA A 249 -5.28 -3.29 -0.20
C ALA A 249 -4.53 -4.44 0.46
N PHE A 250 -4.78 -4.71 1.75
CA PHE A 250 -4.19 -5.85 2.47
C PHE A 250 -4.59 -7.20 1.84
N ILE A 251 -5.88 -7.41 1.58
CA ILE A 251 -6.37 -8.64 0.95
C ILE A 251 -5.79 -8.79 -0.47
N GLY A 252 -5.75 -7.71 -1.25
CA GLY A 252 -5.18 -7.69 -2.60
C GLY A 252 -3.69 -8.01 -2.59
N ALA A 253 -2.92 -7.37 -1.73
CA ALA A 253 -1.49 -7.66 -1.55
C ALA A 253 -1.27 -9.11 -1.11
N ARG A 254 -2.09 -9.62 -0.18
CA ARG A 254 -2.04 -11.01 0.27
C ARG A 254 -2.38 -12.00 -0.86
N ALA A 255 -3.38 -11.70 -1.68
CA ALA A 255 -3.74 -12.50 -2.85
C ALA A 255 -2.58 -12.56 -3.85
N ILE A 256 -1.92 -11.43 -4.11
CA ILE A 256 -0.76 -11.34 -5.01
C ILE A 256 0.39 -12.20 -4.47
N VAL A 257 0.77 -12.03 -3.20
CA VAL A 257 1.91 -12.73 -2.58
C VAL A 257 1.70 -14.24 -2.49
N THR A 258 0.47 -14.69 -2.19
CA THR A 258 0.15 -16.13 -2.08
C THR A 258 -0.05 -16.82 -3.44
N SER A 259 -0.13 -16.06 -4.53
CA SER A 259 -0.35 -16.58 -5.88
C SER A 259 0.90 -17.23 -6.51
N LYS A 260 0.74 -17.82 -7.71
CA LYS A 260 1.88 -18.25 -8.53
C LYS A 260 2.83 -17.09 -8.83
N LEU A 261 2.28 -15.90 -9.11
CA LEU A 261 3.06 -14.69 -9.37
C LEU A 261 3.90 -14.31 -8.14
N GLY A 262 3.32 -14.32 -6.94
CA GLY A 262 4.02 -13.97 -5.70
C GLY A 262 5.20 -14.89 -5.39
N ARG A 263 5.08 -16.20 -5.69
CA ARG A 263 6.20 -17.15 -5.59
C ARG A 263 7.36 -16.79 -6.52
N VAL A 264 7.06 -16.43 -7.77
CA VAL A 264 8.09 -15.99 -8.73
C VAL A 264 8.72 -14.67 -8.28
N VAL A 265 7.92 -13.72 -7.81
CA VAL A 265 8.42 -12.43 -7.28
C VAL A 265 9.34 -12.64 -6.08
N THR A 266 8.99 -13.55 -5.17
CA THR A 266 9.86 -13.91 -4.03
C THR A 266 11.15 -14.58 -4.53
N ALA A 267 11.07 -15.42 -5.55
CA ALA A 267 12.27 -16.00 -6.18
C ALA A 267 13.13 -14.95 -6.90
N VAL A 268 12.55 -13.88 -7.46
CA VAL A 268 13.31 -12.73 -7.99
C VAL A 268 14.16 -12.10 -6.89
N ARG A 269 13.56 -11.89 -5.70
CA ARG A 269 14.26 -11.34 -4.52
C ARG A 269 15.42 -12.23 -4.09
N ASP A 270 15.19 -13.53 -3.98
CA ASP A 270 16.19 -14.47 -3.45
C ASP A 270 17.33 -14.75 -4.45
N GLY A 271 17.07 -14.62 -5.75
CA GLY A 271 18.10 -14.78 -6.77
C GLY A 271 17.61 -14.59 -8.20
N GLU A 272 17.56 -13.33 -8.66
CA GLU A 272 17.13 -12.98 -10.02
C GLU A 272 17.91 -13.76 -11.11
N THR A 273 19.23 -13.90 -10.97
CA THR A 273 20.05 -14.64 -11.94
C THR A 273 19.69 -16.12 -12.00
N ARG A 274 19.46 -16.75 -10.84
CA ARG A 274 19.04 -18.16 -10.76
C ARG A 274 17.66 -18.36 -11.39
N LEU A 275 16.75 -17.42 -11.17
CA LEU A 275 15.41 -17.46 -11.76
C LEU A 275 15.46 -17.35 -13.30
N MET A 276 16.38 -16.54 -13.85
CA MET A 276 16.60 -16.46 -15.30
C MET A 276 17.13 -17.77 -15.91
N PHE A 277 18.01 -18.48 -15.20
CA PHE A 277 18.46 -19.82 -15.63
C PHE A 277 17.32 -20.85 -15.67
N LEU A 278 16.26 -20.64 -14.90
CA LEU A 278 15.04 -21.45 -14.93
C LEU A 278 14.07 -21.02 -16.05
N GLY A 279 14.45 -20.08 -16.92
CA GLY A 279 13.67 -19.66 -18.09
C GLY A 279 12.62 -18.57 -17.81
N TYR A 280 12.55 -18.03 -16.59
CA TYR A 280 11.62 -16.94 -16.26
C TYR A 280 12.21 -15.58 -16.62
N SER A 281 11.36 -14.64 -17.06
CA SER A 281 11.74 -13.24 -17.33
C SER A 281 11.37 -12.32 -16.15
N PRO A 282 12.32 -11.88 -15.30
CA PRO A 282 12.03 -11.08 -14.10
C PRO A 282 11.33 -9.75 -14.40
N LEU A 283 11.54 -9.18 -15.59
CA LEU A 283 11.03 -7.88 -16.01
C LEU A 283 9.51 -7.75 -15.80
N ALA A 284 8.72 -8.69 -16.34
CA ALA A 284 7.26 -8.61 -16.29
C ALA A 284 6.73 -8.68 -14.84
N TYR A 285 7.33 -9.55 -14.02
CA TYR A 285 6.95 -9.74 -12.62
C TYR A 285 7.28 -8.51 -11.77
N LYS A 286 8.49 -7.96 -11.92
CA LYS A 286 8.91 -6.71 -11.26
C LYS A 286 8.02 -5.55 -11.66
N LEU A 287 7.77 -5.40 -12.96
CA LEU A 287 6.98 -4.31 -13.51
C LEU A 287 5.53 -4.33 -13.03
N PHE A 288 4.91 -5.52 -12.99
CA PHE A 288 3.55 -5.69 -12.47
C PHE A 288 3.46 -5.26 -10.99
N VAL A 289 4.32 -5.82 -10.13
CA VAL A 289 4.29 -5.52 -8.69
C VAL A 289 4.61 -4.04 -8.41
N TRP A 290 5.57 -3.48 -9.15
CA TRP A 290 5.90 -2.05 -9.11
C TRP A 290 4.72 -1.16 -9.46
N THR A 291 4.01 -1.48 -10.56
CA THR A 291 2.87 -0.70 -11.02
C THR A 291 1.69 -0.79 -10.04
N VAL A 292 1.39 -1.99 -9.53
CA VAL A 292 0.34 -2.17 -8.52
C VAL A 292 0.67 -1.40 -7.24
N SER A 293 1.93 -1.42 -6.82
CA SER A 293 2.40 -0.65 -5.66
C SER A 293 2.20 0.86 -5.86
N ALA A 294 2.55 1.39 -7.03
CA ALA A 294 2.31 2.79 -7.35
C ALA A 294 0.83 3.18 -7.34
N ILE A 295 -0.06 2.31 -7.87
CA ILE A 295 -1.51 2.52 -7.81
C ILE A 295 -1.99 2.58 -6.35
N LEU A 296 -1.54 1.66 -5.50
CA LEU A 296 -1.91 1.65 -4.08
C LEU A 296 -1.44 2.92 -3.36
N CYS A 297 -0.22 3.40 -3.64
CA CYS A 297 0.24 4.69 -3.14
C CYS A 297 -0.63 5.85 -3.64
N GLY A 298 -0.98 5.88 -4.93
CA GLY A 298 -1.86 6.90 -5.50
C GLY A 298 -3.23 6.95 -4.81
N ILE A 299 -3.85 5.79 -4.61
CA ILE A 299 -5.11 5.67 -3.87
C ILE A 299 -4.94 6.18 -2.43
N ALA A 300 -3.83 5.83 -1.76
CA ALA A 300 -3.55 6.31 -0.41
C ALA A 300 -3.46 7.83 -0.33
N GLY A 301 -2.78 8.46 -1.30
CA GLY A 301 -2.70 9.92 -1.40
C GLY A 301 -4.04 10.56 -1.72
N ALA A 302 -4.85 9.96 -2.60
CA ALA A 302 -6.18 10.47 -2.90
C ALA A 302 -7.11 10.46 -1.68
N LEU A 303 -6.97 9.48 -0.79
CA LEU A 303 -7.72 9.44 0.46
C LEU A 303 -7.16 10.42 1.52
N TYR A 304 -5.85 10.67 1.49
CA TYR A 304 -5.17 11.57 2.42
C TYR A 304 -5.62 13.03 2.28
N VAL A 305 -5.68 13.54 1.04
CA VAL A 305 -5.92 14.96 0.75
C VAL A 305 -7.22 15.52 1.35
N PRO A 306 -8.41 14.91 1.17
CA PRO A 306 -9.64 15.44 1.76
C PRO A 306 -9.66 15.36 3.29
N GLN A 307 -8.84 14.51 3.91
CA GLN A 307 -8.78 14.36 5.36
C GLN A 307 -7.80 15.34 6.01
N VAL A 308 -6.65 15.56 5.38
CA VAL A 308 -5.61 16.47 5.87
C VAL A 308 -5.86 17.93 5.45
N GLY A 309 -6.57 18.15 4.35
CA GLY A 309 -6.98 19.48 3.91
C GLY A 309 -5.97 20.20 3.01
N ILE A 310 -4.85 19.54 2.68
CA ILE A 310 -3.80 20.11 1.82
C ILE A 310 -3.05 19.02 1.05
N ILE A 311 -2.59 19.36 -0.15
CA ILE A 311 -1.52 18.65 -0.87
C ILE A 311 -0.56 19.68 -1.46
N ASN A 312 0.74 19.50 -1.25
CA ASN A 312 1.78 20.35 -1.84
C ASN A 312 2.95 19.51 -2.39
N PRO A 313 3.89 20.10 -3.15
CA PRO A 313 4.96 19.33 -3.77
C PRO A 313 5.90 18.67 -2.74
N GLY A 314 5.98 19.21 -1.53
CA GLY A 314 6.76 18.63 -0.43
C GLY A 314 6.32 17.20 -0.07
N GLU A 315 5.08 16.82 -0.37
CA GLU A 315 4.60 15.44 -0.19
C GLU A 315 5.33 14.45 -1.13
N MET A 316 5.89 14.91 -2.25
CA MET A 316 6.76 14.14 -3.17
C MET A 316 8.22 14.05 -2.71
N SER A 317 8.57 14.60 -1.55
CA SER A 317 9.98 14.68 -1.15
C SER A 317 10.63 13.29 -1.01
N PRO A 318 11.93 13.17 -1.36
CA PRO A 318 12.74 12.00 -1.00
C PRO A 318 12.63 11.59 0.46
N GLY A 319 12.55 12.57 1.38
CA GLY A 319 12.42 12.34 2.82
C GLY A 319 11.17 11.53 3.17
N ASN A 320 10.03 11.85 2.56
CA ASN A 320 8.80 11.09 2.79
C ASN A 320 8.91 9.63 2.32
N SER A 321 9.61 9.37 1.21
CA SER A 321 9.88 8.00 0.77
C SER A 321 10.80 7.24 1.74
N ILE A 322 11.77 7.93 2.35
CA ILE A 322 12.63 7.34 3.40
C ILE A 322 11.81 7.02 4.64
N GLU A 323 10.90 7.91 5.06
CA GLU A 323 9.96 7.63 6.15
C GLU A 323 9.10 6.39 5.85
N MET A 324 8.57 6.25 4.63
CA MET A 324 7.84 5.05 4.21
C MET A 324 8.69 3.77 4.36
N ALA A 325 9.97 3.83 3.97
CA ALA A 325 10.89 2.72 4.15
C ALA A 325 11.12 2.42 5.64
N ILE A 326 11.21 3.44 6.50
CA ILE A 326 11.30 3.26 7.96
C ILE A 326 10.06 2.54 8.50
N TRP A 327 8.85 2.93 8.08
CA TRP A 327 7.61 2.27 8.51
C TRP A 327 7.63 0.77 8.19
N VAL A 328 8.05 0.42 6.98
CA VAL A 328 8.19 -0.99 6.53
C VAL A 328 9.28 -1.73 7.31
N ALA A 329 10.45 -1.11 7.49
CA ALA A 329 11.58 -1.69 8.22
C ALA A 329 11.22 -1.97 9.68
N VAL A 330 10.62 -1.00 10.36
CA VAL A 330 10.19 -1.09 11.76
C VAL A 330 9.10 -2.12 11.93
N GLY A 331 8.12 -2.10 11.03
CA GLY A 331 7.03 -3.07 11.03
C GLY A 331 7.51 -4.51 10.83
N GLY A 332 8.51 -4.71 9.98
CA GLY A 332 9.00 -6.02 9.57
C GLY A 332 8.66 -6.28 8.10
N ARG A 333 9.64 -6.03 7.22
CA ARG A 333 9.48 -6.20 5.77
C ARG A 333 9.12 -7.64 5.38
N GLY A 334 8.26 -7.81 4.39
CA GLY A 334 7.82 -9.11 3.87
C GLY A 334 6.72 -9.79 4.71
N THR A 335 6.01 -9.04 5.55
CA THR A 335 4.96 -9.58 6.43
C THR A 335 3.56 -9.03 6.15
N LEU A 336 3.41 -8.00 5.30
CA LEU A 336 2.18 -7.22 5.01
C LEU A 336 1.52 -6.54 6.22
N ILE A 337 1.31 -7.24 7.34
CA ILE A 337 0.76 -6.67 8.59
C ILE A 337 1.81 -5.79 9.29
N GLY A 338 3.09 -6.18 9.25
CA GLY A 338 4.18 -5.41 9.85
C GLY A 338 4.20 -3.95 9.39
N PRO A 339 4.26 -3.65 8.07
CA PRO A 339 4.21 -2.28 7.56
C PRO A 339 3.04 -1.44 8.06
N ILE A 340 1.85 -2.05 8.24
CA ILE A 340 0.68 -1.37 8.80
C ILE A 340 0.97 -0.97 10.25
N ILE A 341 1.45 -1.91 11.06
CA ILE A 341 1.84 -1.64 12.47
C ILE A 341 2.95 -0.58 12.53
N GLY A 342 3.97 -0.70 11.67
CA GLY A 342 5.08 0.24 11.61
C GLY A 342 4.65 1.65 11.21
N ALA A 343 3.72 1.79 10.25
CA ALA A 343 3.16 3.08 9.88
C ALA A 343 2.42 3.74 11.06
N PHE A 344 1.59 2.99 11.79
CA PHE A 344 0.91 3.51 12.98
C PHE A 344 1.87 3.85 14.11
N ALA A 345 2.85 2.98 14.40
CA ALA A 345 3.80 3.16 15.50
C ALA A 345 4.72 4.37 15.25
N VAL A 346 5.34 4.44 14.07
CA VAL A 346 6.29 5.51 13.73
C VAL A 346 5.57 6.85 13.58
N ASN A 347 4.38 6.90 12.96
CA ASN A 347 3.64 8.15 12.85
C ASN A 347 2.98 8.57 14.17
N GLY A 348 2.58 7.63 15.02
CA GLY A 348 2.16 7.92 16.39
C GLY A 348 3.29 8.55 17.20
N ALA A 349 4.50 7.98 17.10
CA ALA A 349 5.70 8.58 17.67
C ALA A 349 5.98 9.96 17.05
N LYS A 350 5.89 10.10 15.73
CA LYS A 350 6.04 11.38 15.03
C LYS A 350 5.12 12.43 15.63
N SER A 351 3.82 12.14 15.71
CA SER A 351 2.83 13.06 16.26
C SER A 351 3.12 13.42 17.72
N PHE A 352 3.53 12.46 18.55
CA PHE A 352 3.92 12.73 19.93
C PHE A 352 5.16 13.62 20.03
N PHE A 353 6.22 13.30 19.29
CA PHE A 353 7.47 14.08 19.29
C PHE A 353 7.24 15.47 18.70
N THR A 354 6.52 15.61 17.60
CA THR A 354 6.24 16.95 17.02
C THR A 354 5.37 17.82 17.92
N ALA A 355 4.56 17.22 18.81
CA ALA A 355 3.74 17.96 19.76
C ALA A 355 4.51 18.41 21.01
N ASN A 356 5.48 17.61 21.49
CA ASN A 356 6.16 17.85 22.78
C ASN A 356 7.64 18.24 22.64
N PHE A 357 8.31 17.72 21.62
CA PHE A 357 9.77 17.69 21.45
C PHE A 357 10.19 17.80 19.96
N PRO A 358 9.72 18.82 19.20
CA PRO A 358 9.82 18.84 17.74
C PRO A 358 11.26 18.79 17.20
N GLU A 359 12.22 19.39 17.92
CA GLU A 359 13.64 19.41 17.53
C GLU A 359 14.28 18.02 17.53
N TYR A 360 13.77 17.10 18.34
CA TYR A 360 14.35 15.77 18.52
C TYR A 360 13.79 14.71 17.57
N TRP A 361 12.71 15.02 16.82
CA TRP A 361 12.08 14.05 15.93
C TRP A 361 13.05 13.48 14.89
N LEU A 362 13.85 14.33 14.23
CA LEU A 362 14.79 13.89 13.19
C LEU A 362 15.91 13.01 13.76
N PHE A 363 16.40 13.32 14.97
CA PHE A 363 17.37 12.48 15.66
C PHE A 363 16.78 11.12 16.01
N PHE A 364 15.54 11.09 16.53
CA PHE A 364 14.82 9.86 16.85
C PHE A 364 14.54 9.01 15.59
N LEU A 365 14.11 9.64 14.51
CA LEU A 365 13.87 9.00 13.22
C LEU A 365 15.16 8.37 12.65
N GLY A 366 16.27 9.11 12.68
CA GLY A 366 17.58 8.61 12.28
C GLY A 366 18.06 7.44 13.15
N LEU A 367 17.85 7.52 14.46
CA LEU A 367 18.18 6.45 15.40
C LEU A 367 17.40 5.17 15.09
N ILE A 368 16.09 5.28 14.87
CA ILE A 368 15.25 4.13 14.49
C ILE A 368 15.70 3.54 13.14
N PHE A 369 16.00 4.38 12.15
CA PHE A 369 16.44 3.92 10.84
C PHE A 369 17.73 3.09 10.89
N VAL A 370 18.65 3.42 11.81
CA VAL A 370 19.90 2.68 12.00
C VAL A 370 19.69 1.46 12.91
N LEU A 371 19.11 1.67 14.10
CA LEU A 371 19.05 0.64 15.14
C LEU A 371 18.07 -0.47 14.81
N VAL A 372 16.92 -0.18 14.19
CA VAL A 372 15.91 -1.22 13.97
C VAL A 372 16.37 -2.26 12.97
N PRO A 373 16.91 -1.93 11.78
CA PRO A 373 17.48 -2.94 10.89
C PRO A 373 18.67 -3.71 11.49
N LEU A 374 19.45 -3.10 12.39
CA LEU A 374 20.62 -3.73 13.03
C LEU A 374 20.23 -4.69 14.17
N LEU A 375 19.33 -4.27 15.06
CA LEU A 375 18.98 -5.00 16.28
C LEU A 375 17.74 -5.87 16.11
N LEU A 376 16.84 -5.48 15.21
CA LEU A 376 15.55 -6.13 14.96
C LEU A 376 15.37 -6.36 13.44
N PRO A 377 16.16 -7.26 12.82
CA PRO A 377 16.17 -7.46 11.36
C PRO A 377 14.83 -7.92 10.76
N ASN A 378 13.92 -8.45 11.61
CA ASN A 378 12.56 -8.86 11.25
C ASN A 378 11.49 -7.85 11.74
N GLY A 379 11.91 -6.68 12.24
CA GLY A 379 11.04 -5.65 12.81
C GLY A 379 10.22 -6.13 14.01
N ILE A 380 9.14 -5.40 14.31
CA ILE A 380 8.19 -5.70 15.38
C ILE A 380 7.58 -7.10 15.20
N MET A 381 7.29 -7.50 13.96
CA MET A 381 6.74 -8.84 13.68
C MET A 381 7.66 -9.97 14.15
N GLY A 382 8.99 -9.81 14.07
CA GLY A 382 9.93 -10.81 14.58
C GLY A 382 9.84 -11.02 16.09
N LEU A 383 9.57 -9.95 16.86
CA LEU A 383 9.38 -10.05 18.31
C LEU A 383 8.10 -10.81 18.66
N ILE A 384 7.00 -10.52 17.94
CA ILE A 384 5.72 -11.21 18.12
C ILE A 384 5.87 -12.70 17.85
N GLU A 385 6.58 -13.08 16.78
CA GLU A 385 6.85 -14.49 16.47
C GLU A 385 7.67 -15.19 17.56
N MET A 386 8.70 -14.53 18.10
CA MET A 386 9.54 -15.08 19.16
C MET A 386 8.74 -15.36 20.43
N VAL A 387 7.90 -14.40 20.86
CA VAL A 387 7.02 -14.55 22.04
C VAL A 387 6.01 -15.67 21.83
N THR A 388 5.39 -15.73 20.63
CA THR A 388 4.37 -16.74 20.32
C THR A 388 4.97 -18.16 20.26
N ARG A 389 6.18 -18.31 19.69
CA ARG A 389 6.89 -19.60 19.65
C ARG A 389 7.31 -20.10 21.03
N LYS A 390 7.72 -19.20 21.93
CA LYS A 390 8.08 -19.54 23.31
C LYS A 390 6.87 -20.06 24.09
N ARG A 391 5.70 -19.42 23.91
CA ARG A 391 4.43 -19.81 24.54
C ARG A 391 3.86 -21.15 24.05
N ASN A 392 4.14 -21.55 22.81
CA ASN A 392 3.73 -22.89 22.31
C ASN A 392 4.70 -24.02 22.72
N ARG A 393 5.83 -23.69 23.35
CA ARG A 393 6.82 -24.66 23.84
C ARG A 393 6.78 -24.87 25.37
N SER A 394 6.06 -24.04 26.12
CA SER A 394 5.69 -24.28 27.53
C SER A 394 4.26 -24.81 27.60
#